data_AF-A0A074WYH3-F1
#
_entry.id   AF-A0A074WYH3-F1
#
_cell.length_a   1.000
_cell.length_b   1.000
_cell.length_c   1.000
_cell.angle_alpha   90.00
_cell.angle_beta   90.00
_cell.angle_gamma   90.00
#
_symmetry.space_group_name_H-M   'P 1'
#
loop_
_entity.id
_entity.type
_entity.pdbx_description
1 polymer ?
#
loop_
_entity_poly.entity_id
_entity_poly.type
_entity_poly.pdbx_seq_one_letter_code
_entity_poly.pdbx_strand_id
1 'polypeptide(L)'
;SSDPDEIRRQVEFYFSDSNLPTDNYLLKQTGGHKNLPVDLKVIHNFKRMRHFQPYSAVLEACKASTVIDVTDDGQITRKEPVSEKFSDNVDENRKMLENETMARSIYAKGFGEEKPTSQTDIEEFFAVYGTFNAVRLRRHANGEFKGSVFVEFSDEKTAEDFLKLDPKPAFQGQELSIKSKKAYVDEKLEGIKNGTITPNDNWKERRDNDQRGGRGGRGGRGRGGRGGRG
;
A
#
# COMPACT_ATOMS: atom_id res chain seq x y z
N SER A 1 4.50 21.32 -12.66
CA SER A 1 4.25 22.01 -11.38
C SER A 1 5.60 22.30 -10.74
N SER A 2 5.70 23.33 -9.92
CA SER A 2 6.87 23.59 -9.06
C SER A 2 6.42 23.81 -7.62
N ASP A 3 5.21 23.35 -7.29
CA ASP A 3 4.62 23.52 -5.97
C ASP A 3 5.42 22.68 -4.95
N PRO A 4 6.00 23.32 -3.92
CA PRO A 4 6.84 22.64 -2.96
C PRO A 4 6.07 21.63 -2.09
N ASP A 5 4.79 21.85 -1.83
CA ASP A 5 3.95 20.93 -1.04
C ASP A 5 3.58 19.69 -1.86
N GLU A 6 3.23 19.85 -3.14
CA GLU A 6 3.00 18.71 -4.03
C GLU A 6 4.26 17.84 -4.18
N ILE A 7 5.41 18.48 -4.37
CA ILE A 7 6.70 17.79 -4.49
C ILE A 7 7.00 17.01 -3.21
N ARG A 8 6.95 17.66 -2.04
CA ARG A 8 7.23 17.02 -0.75
C ARG A 8 6.29 15.85 -0.51
N ARG A 9 4.97 16.05 -0.66
CA ARG A 9 3.99 14.97 -0.48
C ARG A 9 4.30 13.76 -1.36
N GLN A 10 4.68 13.99 -2.62
CA GLN A 10 5.00 12.90 -3.54
C GLN A 10 6.27 12.14 -3.15
N VAL A 11 7.34 12.85 -2.75
CA VAL A 11 8.61 12.23 -2.37
C VAL A 11 8.49 11.56 -1.00
N GLU A 12 7.90 12.22 -0.02
CA GLU A 12 7.64 11.66 1.32
C GLU A 12 6.80 10.39 1.23
N PHE A 13 5.79 10.35 0.35
CA PHE A 13 5.04 9.13 0.09
C PHE A 13 5.94 7.98 -0.36
N TYR A 14 6.89 8.20 -1.27
CA TYR A 14 7.79 7.13 -1.74
C TYR A 14 8.59 6.48 -0.62
N PHE A 15 9.04 7.30 0.33
CA PHE A 15 9.84 6.88 1.49
C PHE A 15 8.98 6.54 2.72
N SER A 16 7.66 6.69 2.65
CA SER A 16 6.74 6.41 3.76
C SER A 16 6.71 4.93 4.16
N ASP A 17 6.27 4.66 5.39
CA ASP A 17 6.06 3.30 5.89
C ASP A 17 4.96 2.54 5.13
N SER A 18 4.04 3.26 4.52
CA SER A 18 3.00 2.65 3.69
C SER A 18 3.54 2.26 2.32
N ASN A 19 4.56 2.91 1.77
CA ASN A 19 5.09 2.59 0.43
C ASN A 19 6.40 1.80 0.46
N LEU A 20 7.44 2.33 1.10
CA LEU A 20 8.83 1.87 0.98
C LEU A 20 9.01 0.37 1.25
N PRO A 21 8.40 -0.24 2.29
CA PRO A 21 8.53 -1.68 2.53
C PRO A 21 7.94 -2.57 1.42
N THR A 22 7.05 -2.02 0.59
CA THR A 22 6.34 -2.77 -0.47
C THR A 22 6.79 -2.41 -1.88
N ASP A 23 7.63 -1.39 -2.02
CA ASP A 23 8.22 -0.96 -3.28
C ASP A 23 9.54 -1.69 -3.52
N ASN A 24 9.53 -2.67 -4.43
CA ASN A 24 10.69 -3.50 -4.71
C ASN A 24 11.91 -2.72 -5.23
N TYR A 25 11.67 -1.60 -5.92
CA TYR A 25 12.79 -0.81 -6.44
C TYR A 25 13.42 0.00 -5.31
N LEU A 26 12.62 0.77 -4.58
CA LEU A 26 13.13 1.62 -3.51
C LEU A 26 13.67 0.82 -2.33
N LEU A 27 13.02 -0.28 -1.94
CA LEU A 27 13.49 -1.13 -0.84
C LEU A 27 14.91 -1.65 -1.11
N LYS A 28 15.19 -2.02 -2.36
CA LYS A 28 16.53 -2.46 -2.79
C LYS A 28 17.54 -1.32 -2.79
N GLN A 29 17.15 -0.12 -3.23
CA GLN A 29 18.04 1.04 -3.26
C GLN A 29 18.42 1.49 -1.84
N THR A 30 17.45 1.52 -0.92
CA THR A 30 17.70 1.93 0.47
C THR A 30 18.29 0.82 1.34
N GLY A 31 18.29 -0.44 0.87
CA GLY A 31 18.66 -1.60 1.69
C GLY A 31 17.75 -1.77 2.91
N GLY A 32 16.47 -1.40 2.80
CA GLY A 32 15.50 -1.46 3.88
C GLY A 32 15.91 -0.65 5.11
N HIS A 33 16.06 -1.33 6.24
CA HIS A 33 16.46 -0.73 7.52
C HIS A 33 17.88 -0.13 7.51
N LYS A 34 18.72 -0.50 6.52
CA LYS A 34 20.06 0.07 6.37
C LYS A 34 20.05 1.55 5.96
N ASN A 35 18.91 2.04 5.45
CA ASN A 35 18.67 3.44 5.11
C ASN A 35 19.77 4.06 4.23
N LEU A 36 20.21 3.31 3.22
CA LEU A 36 21.23 3.74 2.28
C LEU A 36 20.72 4.93 1.44
N PRO A 37 21.59 5.91 1.12
CA PRO A 37 21.18 7.08 0.35
C PRO A 37 20.74 6.75 -1.08
N VAL A 38 19.75 7.47 -1.59
CA VAL A 38 19.22 7.35 -2.96
C VAL A 38 19.32 8.70 -3.68
N ASP A 39 19.89 8.72 -4.89
CA ASP A 39 20.02 9.94 -5.68
C ASP A 39 18.63 10.51 -6.07
N LEU A 40 18.37 11.77 -5.73
CA LEU A 40 17.15 12.50 -6.05
C LEU A 40 16.88 12.57 -7.56
N LYS A 41 17.92 12.51 -8.40
CA LYS A 41 17.75 12.41 -9.87
C LYS A 41 17.07 11.10 -10.27
N VAL A 42 17.29 10.01 -9.54
CA VAL A 42 16.58 8.74 -9.77
C VAL A 42 15.10 8.94 -9.46
N ILE A 43 14.78 9.54 -8.31
CA ILE A 43 13.39 9.83 -7.91
C ILE A 43 12.72 10.79 -8.89
N HIS A 44 13.43 11.82 -9.36
CA HIS A 44 12.92 12.81 -10.33
C HIS A 44 12.52 12.18 -11.67
N ASN A 45 13.15 11.05 -12.04
CA ASN A 45 12.81 10.30 -13.24
C ASN A 45 11.57 9.40 -13.10
N PHE A 46 10.98 9.27 -11.90
CA PHE A 46 9.76 8.51 -11.71
C PHE A 46 8.58 9.17 -12.43
N LYS A 47 7.63 8.37 -12.91
CA LYS A 47 6.50 8.85 -13.73
C LYS A 47 5.73 9.99 -13.06
N ARG A 48 5.48 9.91 -11.74
CA ARG A 48 4.77 10.95 -10.98
C ARG A 48 5.64 12.15 -10.61
N MET A 49 6.96 12.09 -10.83
CA MET A 49 7.89 13.19 -10.52
C MET A 49 8.30 14.02 -11.73
N ARG A 50 8.26 13.45 -12.94
CA ARG A 50 8.77 14.11 -14.16
C ARG A 50 8.14 15.48 -14.47
N HIS A 51 6.89 15.68 -14.07
CA HIS A 51 6.18 16.94 -14.30
C HIS A 51 6.60 18.06 -13.31
N PHE A 52 7.35 17.73 -12.26
CA PHE A 52 7.90 18.71 -11.35
C PHE A 52 9.17 19.31 -11.92
N GLN A 53 9.12 20.58 -12.29
CA GLN A 53 10.21 21.30 -12.94
C GLN A 53 10.22 22.75 -12.43
N PRO A 54 11.41 23.37 -12.30
CA PRO A 54 12.74 22.81 -12.57
C PRO A 54 13.24 21.87 -11.45
N TYR A 55 14.29 21.09 -11.73
CA TYR A 55 14.92 20.20 -10.74
C TYR A 55 15.38 20.95 -9.46
N SER A 56 15.80 22.21 -9.58
CA SER A 56 16.17 23.03 -8.42
C SER A 56 15.01 23.24 -7.44
N ALA A 57 13.78 23.41 -7.95
CA ALA A 57 12.60 23.50 -7.09
C ALA A 57 12.34 22.18 -6.35
N VAL A 58 12.64 21.03 -6.99
CA VAL A 58 12.52 19.72 -6.36
C VAL A 58 13.52 19.55 -5.23
N LEU A 59 14.79 19.91 -5.47
CA LEU A 59 15.84 19.85 -4.46
C LEU A 59 15.50 20.71 -3.23
N GLU A 60 15.13 21.97 -3.46
CA GLU A 60 14.80 22.90 -2.37
C GLU A 60 13.53 22.48 -1.60
N ALA A 61 12.51 21.98 -2.30
CA ALA A 61 11.31 21.47 -1.65
C ALA A 61 11.61 20.30 -0.72
N CYS A 62 12.43 19.33 -1.17
CA CYS A 62 12.79 18.15 -0.40
C CYS A 62 13.69 18.46 0.81
N LYS A 63 14.58 19.45 0.70
CA LYS A 63 15.41 19.91 1.84
C LYS A 63 14.58 20.40 3.03
N ALA A 64 13.39 20.94 2.77
CA ALA A 64 12.47 21.40 3.81
C ALA A 64 11.61 20.28 4.43
N SER A 65 11.79 19.02 4.01
CA SER A 65 11.01 17.90 4.53
C SER A 65 11.31 17.61 6.00
N THR A 66 10.29 17.16 6.72
CA THR A 66 10.43 16.65 8.10
C THR A 66 10.64 15.13 8.16
N VAL A 67 10.51 14.41 7.04
CA VAL A 67 10.54 12.94 6.99
C VAL A 67 11.79 12.41 6.30
N ILE A 68 12.33 13.16 5.33
CA ILE A 68 13.58 12.83 4.64
C ILE A 68 14.63 13.91 4.88
N ASP A 69 15.90 13.51 4.83
CA ASP A 69 17.05 14.40 4.72
C ASP A 69 17.57 14.36 3.29
N VAL A 70 17.92 15.53 2.75
CA VAL A 70 18.50 15.66 1.41
C VAL A 70 19.78 16.47 1.50
N THR A 71 20.88 15.89 1.03
CA THR A 71 22.18 16.55 0.96
C THR A 71 22.25 17.49 -0.25
N ASP A 72 23.23 18.41 -0.26
CA ASP A 72 23.41 19.36 -1.36
C ASP A 72 23.76 18.69 -2.70
N ASP A 73 24.40 17.51 -2.67
CA ASP A 73 24.66 16.68 -3.84
C ASP A 73 23.45 15.83 -4.28
N GLY A 74 22.30 15.99 -3.60
CA GLY A 74 21.02 15.41 -3.97
C GLY A 74 20.83 13.97 -3.50
N GLN A 75 21.51 13.52 -2.44
CA GLN A 75 21.27 12.21 -1.84
C GLN A 75 20.13 12.29 -0.83
N ILE A 76 19.16 11.38 -0.94
CA ILE A 76 18.01 11.29 -0.04
C ILE A 76 18.19 10.12 0.92
N THR A 77 17.97 10.37 2.21
CA THR A 77 17.80 9.34 3.24
C THR A 77 16.55 9.63 4.06
N ARG A 78 15.95 8.61 4.68
CA ARG A 78 14.91 8.88 5.70
C ARG A 78 15.57 9.43 6.97
N LYS A 79 14.92 10.36 7.66
CA LYS A 79 15.38 10.80 8.99
C LYS A 79 15.30 9.67 10.00
N GLU A 80 14.22 8.90 9.91
CA GLU A 80 14.02 7.67 10.67
C GLU A 80 14.03 6.48 9.72
N PRO A 81 14.99 5.54 9.86
CA PRO A 81 15.03 4.32 9.05
C PRO A 81 13.72 3.54 9.06
N VAL A 82 13.50 2.75 8.01
CA VAL A 82 12.41 1.76 7.98
C VAL A 82 12.57 0.81 9.16
N SER A 83 11.48 0.54 9.87
CA SER A 83 11.45 -0.39 11.00
C SER A 83 12.05 -1.76 10.65
N GLU A 84 12.88 -2.32 11.53
CA GLU A 84 13.53 -3.63 11.38
C GLU A 84 12.55 -4.82 11.28
N LYS A 85 11.28 -4.58 11.63
CA LYS A 85 10.19 -5.56 11.42
C LYS A 85 10.00 -5.93 9.94
N PHE A 86 10.42 -5.07 9.01
CA PHE A 86 10.31 -5.31 7.58
C PHE A 86 11.54 -6.06 7.06
N SER A 87 11.30 -7.09 6.26
CA SER A 87 12.34 -7.88 5.61
C SER A 87 12.71 -7.29 4.24
N ASP A 88 13.72 -7.84 3.57
CA ASP A 88 14.03 -7.49 2.18
C ASP A 88 13.03 -8.10 1.17
N ASN A 89 12.05 -8.88 1.65
CA ASN A 89 11.01 -9.51 0.83
C ASN A 89 9.73 -8.66 0.82
N VAL A 90 9.48 -8.00 -0.30
CA VAL A 90 8.30 -7.13 -0.49
C VAL A 90 6.96 -7.84 -0.32
N ASP A 91 6.87 -9.14 -0.62
CA ASP A 91 5.62 -9.88 -0.52
C ASP A 91 5.28 -10.23 0.93
N GLU A 92 6.29 -10.49 1.76
CA GLU A 92 6.14 -10.63 3.21
C GLU A 92 5.71 -9.30 3.84
N ASN A 93 6.43 -8.22 3.50
CA ASN A 93 6.11 -6.87 3.99
C ASN A 93 4.69 -6.44 3.58
N ARG A 94 4.28 -6.73 2.35
CA ARG A 94 2.92 -6.42 1.88
C ARG A 94 1.86 -7.18 2.68
N LYS A 95 2.07 -8.46 2.96
CA LYS A 95 1.15 -9.25 3.79
C LYS A 95 1.04 -8.68 5.21
N MET A 96 2.18 -8.34 5.80
CA MET A 96 2.24 -7.74 7.14
C MET A 96 1.49 -6.40 7.18
N LEU A 97 1.80 -5.47 6.27
CA LEU A 97 1.12 -4.18 6.18
C LEU A 97 -0.36 -4.31 5.87
N GLU A 98 -0.76 -5.24 4.99
CA GLU A 98 -2.17 -5.48 4.71
C GLU A 98 -2.96 -5.87 5.96
N ASN A 99 -2.36 -6.65 6.86
CA ASN A 99 -2.97 -7.04 8.13
C ASN A 99 -3.00 -5.88 9.13
N GLU A 100 -1.87 -5.18 9.32
CA GLU A 100 -1.76 -4.06 10.26
C GLU A 100 -2.67 -2.89 9.90
N THR A 101 -2.84 -2.62 8.62
CA THR A 101 -3.59 -1.46 8.11
C THR A 101 -5.06 -1.77 7.81
N MET A 102 -5.50 -3.01 8.01
CA MET A 102 -6.81 -3.49 7.58
C MET A 102 -7.97 -2.64 8.14
N ALA A 103 -7.90 -2.29 9.42
CA ALA A 103 -8.95 -1.56 10.12
C ALA A 103 -9.11 -0.10 9.62
N ARG A 104 -7.99 0.55 9.29
CA ARG A 104 -7.96 1.90 8.71
C ARG A 104 -8.03 1.93 7.18
N SER A 105 -8.36 0.80 6.55
CA SER A 105 -8.41 0.70 5.09
C SER A 105 -9.81 0.43 4.56
N ILE A 106 -10.13 1.02 3.42
CA ILE A 106 -11.40 0.83 2.71
C ILE A 106 -11.19 0.32 1.28
N TYR A 107 -12.27 -0.18 0.71
CA TYR A 107 -12.43 -0.45 -0.72
C TYR A 107 -13.46 0.51 -1.30
N ALA A 108 -13.16 1.09 -2.46
CA ALA A 108 -14.09 1.90 -3.24
C ALA A 108 -14.05 1.50 -4.72
N LYS A 109 -15.22 1.39 -5.36
CA LYS A 109 -15.38 1.09 -6.79
C LYS A 109 -16.36 2.06 -7.44
N GLY A 110 -16.11 2.42 -8.70
CA GLY A 110 -16.94 3.34 -9.47
C GLY A 110 -16.16 4.45 -10.15
N PHE A 111 -14.83 4.34 -10.24
CA PHE A 111 -13.97 5.40 -10.81
C PHE A 111 -13.89 5.40 -12.34
N GLY A 112 -14.65 4.53 -13.02
CA GLY A 112 -14.64 4.41 -14.48
C GLY A 112 -13.30 3.90 -15.03
N GLU A 113 -13.02 4.31 -16.27
CA GLU A 113 -11.78 3.99 -16.99
C GLU A 113 -10.59 4.83 -16.52
N GLU A 114 -9.38 4.29 -16.67
CA GLU A 114 -8.15 5.00 -16.30
C GLU A 114 -7.82 6.12 -17.30
N LYS A 115 -7.65 7.33 -16.76
CA LYS A 115 -7.18 8.53 -17.45
C LYS A 115 -5.78 8.89 -16.95
N PRO A 116 -5.03 9.74 -17.67
CA PRO A 116 -3.69 10.16 -17.24
C PRO A 116 -3.63 10.75 -15.82
N THR A 117 -4.70 11.41 -15.39
CA THR A 117 -4.83 12.07 -14.09
C THR A 117 -5.53 11.22 -13.02
N SER A 118 -6.01 10.01 -13.33
CA SER A 118 -6.85 9.22 -12.42
C SER A 118 -6.24 9.02 -11.03
N GLN A 119 -4.92 8.84 -10.92
CA GLN A 119 -4.28 8.72 -9.61
C GLN A 119 -4.49 9.99 -8.77
N THR A 120 -4.17 11.15 -9.34
CA THR A 120 -4.27 12.45 -8.68
C THR A 120 -5.71 12.82 -8.40
N ASP A 121 -6.61 12.67 -9.39
CA ASP A 121 -8.04 12.99 -9.23
C ASP A 121 -8.68 12.18 -8.09
N ILE A 122 -8.29 10.91 -7.94
CA ILE A 122 -8.79 10.04 -6.87
C ILE A 122 -8.16 10.42 -5.52
N GLU A 123 -6.87 10.73 -5.48
CA GLU A 123 -6.19 11.21 -4.27
C GLU A 123 -6.82 12.51 -3.76
N GLU A 124 -7.08 13.49 -4.64
CA GLU A 124 -7.75 14.75 -4.31
C GLU A 124 -9.17 14.53 -3.81
N PHE A 125 -9.91 13.60 -4.41
CA PHE A 125 -11.24 13.23 -3.93
C PHE A 125 -11.21 12.73 -2.48
N PHE A 126 -10.27 11.83 -2.13
CA PHE A 126 -10.18 11.31 -0.76
C PHE A 126 -9.61 12.32 0.24
N ALA A 127 -8.78 13.25 -0.21
CA ALA A 127 -8.19 14.29 0.64
C ALA A 127 -9.25 15.20 1.31
N VAL A 128 -10.44 15.34 0.71
CA VAL A 128 -11.56 16.11 1.28
C VAL A 128 -12.12 15.47 2.56
N TYR A 129 -11.97 14.15 2.70
CA TYR A 129 -12.56 13.39 3.81
C TYR A 129 -11.58 13.09 4.94
N GLY A 130 -10.29 13.36 4.74
CA GLY A 130 -9.28 13.16 5.76
C GLY A 130 -7.92 12.84 5.19
N THR A 131 -6.94 12.74 6.09
CA THR A 131 -5.57 12.36 5.72
C THR A 131 -5.52 10.87 5.41
N PHE A 132 -4.77 10.51 4.38
CA PHE A 132 -4.53 9.13 4.01
C PHE A 132 -3.04 8.88 3.81
N ASN A 133 -2.61 7.64 4.07
CA ASN A 133 -1.23 7.22 3.86
C ASN A 133 -1.03 6.66 2.45
N ALA A 134 -2.06 6.07 1.84
CA ALA A 134 -1.94 5.51 0.49
C ALA A 134 -3.28 5.36 -0.23
N VAL A 135 -3.28 5.65 -1.54
CA VAL A 135 -4.33 5.30 -2.50
C VAL A 135 -3.76 4.34 -3.54
N ARG A 136 -4.27 3.11 -3.57
CA ARG A 136 -3.78 2.04 -4.44
C ARG A 136 -4.82 1.65 -5.48
N LEU A 137 -4.56 2.01 -6.73
CA LEU A 137 -5.37 1.58 -7.87
C LEU A 137 -5.24 0.07 -8.06
N ARG A 138 -6.38 -0.64 -8.08
CA ARG A 138 -6.40 -2.08 -8.29
C ARG A 138 -6.26 -2.37 -9.77
N ARG A 139 -5.35 -3.28 -10.13
CA ARG A 139 -5.09 -3.66 -11.51
C ARG A 139 -5.40 -5.12 -11.79
N HIS A 140 -5.75 -5.43 -13.03
CA HIS A 140 -5.77 -6.78 -13.60
C HIS A 140 -4.34 -7.27 -13.85
N ALA A 141 -4.18 -8.56 -14.19
CA ALA A 141 -2.85 -9.14 -14.45
C ALA A 141 -2.18 -8.51 -15.69
N ASN A 142 -2.98 -8.04 -16.65
CA ASN A 142 -2.53 -7.27 -17.82
C ASN A 142 -2.17 -5.80 -17.50
N GLY A 143 -2.28 -5.36 -16.23
CA GLY A 143 -2.00 -3.99 -15.80
C GLY A 143 -3.18 -3.01 -15.91
N GLU A 144 -4.31 -3.43 -16.48
CA GLU A 144 -5.49 -2.59 -16.68
C GLU A 144 -6.15 -2.22 -15.34
N PHE A 145 -6.60 -0.97 -15.20
CA PHE A 145 -7.29 -0.50 -14.01
C PHE A 145 -8.67 -1.14 -13.84
N LYS A 146 -8.98 -1.58 -12.63
CA LYS A 146 -10.24 -2.25 -12.27
C LYS A 146 -11.40 -1.28 -11.95
N GLY A 147 -11.23 0.02 -12.16
CA GLY A 147 -12.20 1.03 -11.72
C GLY A 147 -12.41 1.07 -10.20
N SER A 148 -11.44 0.56 -9.42
CA SER A 148 -11.53 0.43 -7.97
C SER A 148 -10.19 0.60 -7.28
N VAL A 149 -10.22 1.09 -6.05
CA VAL A 149 -9.02 1.40 -5.26
C VAL A 149 -9.12 0.79 -3.86
N PHE A 150 -7.96 0.63 -3.24
CA PHE A 150 -7.86 0.56 -1.78
C PHE A 150 -7.31 1.87 -1.25
N VAL A 151 -7.93 2.40 -0.21
CA VAL A 151 -7.45 3.60 0.49
C VAL A 151 -7.08 3.20 1.90
N GLU A 152 -5.90 3.60 2.33
CA GLU A 152 -5.41 3.49 3.70
C GLU A 152 -5.45 4.89 4.32
N PHE A 153 -6.42 5.15 5.19
CA PHE A 153 -6.50 6.40 5.93
C PHE A 153 -5.39 6.49 7.00
N SER A 154 -5.11 7.69 7.51
CA SER A 154 -4.14 7.89 8.60
C SER A 154 -4.47 7.04 9.83
N ASP A 155 -5.76 6.91 10.13
CA ASP A 155 -6.29 6.28 11.33
C ASP A 155 -7.64 5.58 11.07
N GLU A 156 -8.00 4.68 11.99
CA GLU A 156 -9.23 3.88 11.90
C GLU A 156 -10.49 4.73 12.00
N LYS A 157 -10.48 5.79 12.81
CA LYS A 157 -11.64 6.66 13.00
C LYS A 157 -12.01 7.37 11.70
N THR A 158 -11.03 7.93 10.98
CA THR A 158 -11.26 8.57 9.68
C THR A 158 -11.86 7.58 8.67
N ALA A 159 -11.37 6.32 8.66
CA ALA A 159 -11.95 5.28 7.81
C ALA A 159 -13.40 4.96 8.19
N GLU A 160 -13.70 4.83 9.47
CA GLU A 160 -15.06 4.61 9.96
C GLU A 160 -16.00 5.78 9.64
N ASP A 161 -15.56 7.01 9.87
CA ASP A 161 -16.34 8.22 9.63
C ASP A 161 -16.66 8.33 8.13
N PHE A 162 -15.69 8.04 7.25
CA PHE A 162 -15.93 7.96 5.81
C PHE A 162 -16.97 6.90 5.42
N LEU A 163 -16.93 5.71 6.06
CA LEU A 163 -17.88 4.63 5.79
C LEU A 163 -19.32 4.95 6.25
N LYS A 164 -19.48 5.86 7.23
CA LYS A 164 -20.78 6.27 7.79
C LYS A 164 -21.42 7.45 7.05
N LEU A 165 -20.74 8.05 6.07
CA LEU A 165 -21.26 9.19 5.31
C LEU A 165 -22.57 8.86 4.59
N ASP A 166 -23.55 9.75 4.77
CA ASP A 166 -24.86 9.71 4.12
C ASP A 166 -25.25 11.14 3.69
N PRO A 167 -25.42 11.43 2.39
CA PRO A 167 -25.35 10.49 1.27
C PRO A 167 -23.93 9.95 1.02
N LYS A 168 -23.85 8.77 0.41
CA LYS A 168 -22.56 8.19 0.04
C LYS A 168 -21.78 9.12 -0.90
N PRO A 169 -20.46 9.24 -0.72
CA PRO A 169 -19.62 10.02 -1.61
C PRO A 169 -19.76 9.61 -3.08
N ALA A 170 -19.93 10.61 -3.95
CA ALA A 170 -19.97 10.43 -5.39
C ALA A 170 -18.72 11.03 -6.04
N PHE A 171 -18.13 10.30 -6.99
CA PHE A 171 -16.97 10.76 -7.75
C PHE A 171 -17.43 11.24 -9.12
N GLN A 172 -17.30 12.54 -9.40
CA GLN A 172 -17.73 13.15 -10.68
C GLN A 172 -19.20 12.83 -11.02
N GLY A 173 -20.08 12.81 -10.01
CA GLY A 173 -21.50 12.48 -10.15
C GLY A 173 -21.82 10.98 -10.16
N GLN A 174 -20.81 10.11 -10.20
CA GLN A 174 -20.98 8.66 -10.13
C GLN A 174 -20.99 8.17 -8.68
N GLU A 175 -22.05 7.48 -8.27
CA GLU A 175 -22.10 6.84 -6.96
C GLU A 175 -21.05 5.72 -6.83
N LEU A 176 -20.37 5.69 -5.69
CA LEU A 176 -19.33 4.70 -5.40
C LEU A 176 -19.86 3.53 -4.57
N SER A 177 -19.46 2.31 -4.95
CA SER A 177 -19.59 1.13 -4.09
C SER A 177 -18.43 1.11 -3.09
N ILE A 178 -18.74 1.51 -1.85
CA ILE A 178 -17.77 1.64 -0.75
C ILE A 178 -18.05 0.57 0.31
N LYS A 179 -16.99 -0.02 0.85
CA LYS A 179 -17.02 -0.91 2.03
C LYS A 179 -15.68 -0.92 2.75
N SER A 180 -15.63 -1.40 3.99
CA SER A 180 -14.35 -1.63 4.67
C SER A 180 -13.51 -2.66 3.90
N LYS A 181 -12.18 -2.54 3.95
CA LYS A 181 -11.31 -3.50 3.27
C LYS A 181 -11.50 -4.91 3.83
N LYS A 182 -11.78 -5.04 5.12
CA LYS A 182 -12.15 -6.31 5.77
C LYS A 182 -13.40 -6.92 5.13
N ALA A 183 -14.51 -6.18 5.04
CA ALA A 183 -15.74 -6.67 4.43
C ALA A 183 -15.52 -7.10 2.97
N TYR A 184 -14.72 -6.34 2.21
CA TYR A 184 -14.33 -6.71 0.85
C TYR A 184 -13.60 -8.07 0.79
N VAL A 185 -12.64 -8.30 1.70
CA VAL A 185 -11.87 -9.55 1.73
C VAL A 185 -12.76 -10.72 2.14
N ASP A 186 -13.61 -10.54 3.15
CA ASP A 186 -14.51 -11.57 3.67
C ASP A 186 -15.54 -12.01 2.61
N GLU A 187 -16.20 -11.06 1.93
CA GLU A 187 -17.10 -11.36 0.80
C GLU A 187 -16.38 -12.09 -0.34
N LYS A 188 -15.15 -11.66 -0.65
CA LYS A 188 -14.35 -12.30 -1.70
C LYS A 188 -13.99 -13.74 -1.33
N LEU A 189 -13.66 -13.99 -0.06
CA LEU A 189 -13.37 -15.32 0.46
C LEU A 189 -14.58 -16.24 0.35
N GLU A 190 -15.76 -15.74 0.72
CA GLU A 190 -17.01 -16.50 0.61
C GLU A 190 -17.35 -16.82 -0.85
N GLY A 191 -17.19 -15.85 -1.76
CA GLY A 191 -17.39 -16.09 -3.19
C GLY A 191 -16.43 -17.14 -3.76
N ILE A 192 -15.18 -17.17 -3.29
CA ILE A 192 -14.23 -18.23 -3.69
C ILE A 192 -14.66 -19.58 -3.12
N LYS A 193 -15.05 -19.66 -1.84
CA LYS A 193 -15.52 -20.89 -1.20
C LYS A 193 -16.76 -21.46 -1.89
N ASN A 194 -17.66 -20.59 -2.34
CA ASN A 194 -18.91 -20.96 -2.99
C ASN A 194 -18.76 -21.10 -4.52
N GLY A 195 -17.55 -20.94 -5.07
CA GLY A 195 -17.26 -21.12 -6.50
C GLY A 195 -17.77 -20.00 -7.41
N THR A 196 -18.29 -18.90 -6.86
CA THR A 196 -18.78 -17.75 -7.64
C THR A 196 -17.67 -16.78 -8.06
N ILE A 197 -16.49 -16.87 -7.42
CA ILE A 197 -15.31 -16.05 -7.73
C ILE A 197 -14.12 -16.97 -7.98
N THR A 198 -13.51 -16.86 -9.17
CA THR A 198 -12.23 -17.53 -9.44
C THR A 198 -11.09 -16.78 -8.74
N PRO A 199 -10.32 -17.44 -7.85
CA PRO A 199 -9.17 -16.81 -7.23
C PRO A 199 -8.06 -16.60 -8.28
N ASN A 200 -7.37 -15.46 -8.20
CA ASN A 200 -6.14 -15.25 -8.96
C ASN A 200 -4.99 -16.07 -8.32
N ASP A 201 -3.95 -16.44 -9.07
CA ASP A 201 -2.89 -17.33 -8.54
C ASP A 201 -2.15 -16.73 -7.34
N ASN A 202 -1.91 -15.41 -7.30
CA ASN A 202 -1.35 -14.71 -6.13
C ASN A 202 -2.24 -14.78 -4.87
N TRP A 203 -3.51 -15.17 -5.01
CA TRP A 203 -4.45 -15.36 -3.91
C TRP A 203 -4.31 -16.75 -3.27
N LYS A 204 -3.80 -17.75 -4.00
CA LYS A 204 -3.53 -19.10 -3.47
C LYS A 204 -2.37 -19.09 -2.47
N GLU A 205 -1.31 -18.31 -2.70
CA GLU A 205 -0.18 -18.20 -1.75
C GLU A 205 -0.51 -17.50 -0.43
N ARG A 206 -1.62 -16.75 -0.37
CA ARG A 206 -2.12 -16.17 0.89
C ARG A 206 -2.74 -17.25 1.80
N ARG A 207 -3.18 -18.37 1.23
CA ARG A 207 -3.89 -19.48 1.90
C ARG A 207 -3.02 -20.29 2.85
N ASP A 208 -1.75 -20.51 2.52
CA ASP A 208 -0.96 -21.53 3.22
C ASP A 208 -0.45 -21.10 4.60
N ASN A 209 -0.49 -19.80 4.93
CA ASN A 209 0.07 -19.30 6.19
C ASN A 209 -0.98 -18.85 7.22
N ASP A 210 -2.16 -18.38 6.80
CA ASP A 210 -3.25 -18.04 7.75
C ASP A 210 -3.80 -19.27 8.49
N GLN A 211 -3.67 -20.47 7.91
CA GLN A 211 -4.06 -21.72 8.59
C GLN A 211 -3.03 -22.23 9.59
N ARG A 212 -1.79 -21.71 9.61
CA ARG A 212 -0.74 -22.10 10.57
C ARG A 212 -0.72 -21.24 11.83
N GLY A 213 -1.29 -20.03 11.81
CA GLY A 213 -1.35 -19.13 12.97
C GLY A 213 -2.47 -19.41 13.98
N GLY A 214 -3.37 -20.37 13.70
CA GLY A 214 -4.66 -20.51 14.41
C GLY A 214 -4.88 -21.78 15.24
N ARG A 215 -3.85 -22.59 15.55
CA ARG A 215 -4.01 -23.72 16.49
C ARG A 215 -2.87 -23.82 17.49
N GLY A 216 -2.97 -23.00 18.54
CA GLY A 216 -2.40 -23.37 19.84
C GLY A 216 -3.16 -24.55 20.45
N GLY A 217 -2.41 -25.56 20.89
CA GLY A 217 -2.72 -26.40 22.06
C GLY A 217 -3.84 -27.45 21.94
N ARG A 218 -3.48 -28.72 21.70
CA ARG A 218 -3.85 -29.89 22.52
C ARG A 218 -3.41 -31.21 21.87
N GLY A 219 -2.79 -32.07 22.68
CA GLY A 219 -2.97 -33.52 22.55
C GLY A 219 -1.73 -34.32 22.21
N GLY A 220 -0.96 -34.71 23.23
CA GLY A 220 0.00 -35.79 23.14
C GLY A 220 -0.65 -37.16 22.94
N ARG A 221 0.16 -38.10 22.45
CA ARG A 221 0.13 -39.58 22.46
C ARG A 221 0.99 -40.00 21.26
N GLY A 222 2.21 -40.52 21.41
CA GLY A 222 2.55 -41.73 22.16
C GLY A 222 2.62 -42.92 21.20
N ARG A 223 3.82 -43.29 20.75
CA ARG A 223 4.25 -44.62 20.26
C ARG A 223 5.72 -44.48 19.81
N GLY A 224 6.73 -45.12 20.41
CA GLY A 224 6.72 -46.37 21.15
C GLY A 224 6.78 -47.57 20.21
N GLY A 225 7.99 -47.90 19.75
CA GLY A 225 8.48 -49.28 19.67
C GLY A 225 8.14 -50.16 18.44
N ARG A 226 9.24 -50.75 17.93
CA ARG A 226 9.42 -52.18 17.56
C ARG A 226 9.18 -52.60 16.11
N GLY A 227 10.30 -52.82 15.40
CA GLY A 227 10.67 -54.16 14.92
C GLY A 227 10.26 -54.59 13.50
N GLY A 228 11.26 -54.70 12.61
CA GLY A 228 11.67 -56.01 12.07
C GLY A 228 11.15 -56.47 10.71
N ARG A 229 12.11 -56.99 9.94
CA ARG A 229 12.07 -57.97 8.83
C ARG A 229 11.87 -57.45 7.40
N GLY A 230 12.80 -57.88 6.55
CA GLY A 230 12.82 -57.73 5.10
C GLY A 230 14.23 -57.51 4.61
#